data_AF-A0A202FER8-F1
#
_entry.id   AF-A0A202FER8-F1
#
_cell.length_a   1.000
_cell.length_b   1.000
_cell.length_c   1.000
_cell.angle_alpha   90.00
_cell.angle_beta   90.00
_cell.angle_gamma   90.00
#
_symmetry.space_group_name_H-M   'P 1'
#
loop_
_entity.id
_entity.type
_entity.pdbx_description
1 polymer ?
#
loop_
_entity_poly.entity_id
_entity_poly.type
_entity_poly.pdbx_seq_one_letter_code
_entity_poly.pdbx_strand_id
1 'polypeptide(L)'
;MDEETPRVKSVLLLPNFYLRVNYDNNQVRFAKSKMYYMETHVFQRPHLGLTSLTPGWYWIGSDIKLLDDNKFSVNDAVYDGNEIYGSKVKPY
;
A
#
# COMPACT_ATOMS: atom_id res chain seq x y z
N MET A 1 3.47 25.32 -14.86
CA MET A 1 3.33 25.47 -13.40
C MET A 1 3.12 24.05 -12.92
N ASP A 2 4.23 23.36 -12.64
CA ASP A 2 4.17 22.01 -12.09
C ASP A 2 3.46 22.13 -10.75
N GLU A 3 2.22 21.68 -10.69
CA GLU A 3 1.48 21.58 -9.42
C GLU A 3 2.32 20.70 -8.50
N GLU A 4 2.94 21.31 -7.51
CA GLU A 4 3.77 20.61 -6.54
C GLU A 4 2.91 19.52 -5.89
N THR A 5 3.37 18.27 -5.98
CA THR A 5 2.60 17.16 -5.46
C THR A 5 2.50 17.29 -3.94
N PRO A 6 1.30 17.27 -3.36
CA PRO A 6 1.10 17.42 -1.93
C PRO A 6 1.87 16.34 -1.14
N ARG A 7 2.23 16.65 0.11
CA ARG A 7 2.95 15.69 0.97
C ARG A 7 2.00 14.62 1.51
N VAL A 8 2.51 13.40 1.63
CA VAL A 8 1.84 12.27 2.29
C VAL A 8 1.74 12.59 3.77
N LYS A 9 0.50 12.69 4.26
CA LYS A 9 0.19 12.97 5.66
C LYS A 9 0.03 11.69 6.47
N SER A 10 -0.62 10.68 5.91
CA SER A 10 -0.79 9.38 6.56
C SER A 10 -1.12 8.28 5.56
N VAL A 11 -0.79 7.05 5.94
CA VAL A 11 -1.05 5.85 5.12
C VAL A 11 -1.74 4.81 5.98
N LEU A 12 -2.69 4.09 5.38
CA LEU A 12 -3.39 2.96 5.99
C LEU A 12 -3.33 1.77 5.02
N LEU A 13 -3.00 0.59 5.53
CA LEU A 13 -3.23 -0.66 4.80
C LEU A 13 -4.66 -1.13 5.08
N LEU A 14 -5.47 -1.25 4.02
CA LEU A 14 -6.84 -1.71 4.11
C LEU A 14 -6.90 -3.25 4.11
N PRO A 15 -8.00 -3.87 4.61
CA PRO A 15 -8.16 -5.32 4.63
C PRO A 15 -8.10 -6.00 3.26
N ASN A 16 -8.44 -5.29 2.18
CA ASN A 16 -8.33 -5.74 0.79
C ASN A 16 -6.93 -5.49 0.19
N PHE A 17 -5.93 -5.19 1.02
CA PHE A 17 -4.54 -4.90 0.67
C PHE A 17 -4.31 -3.66 -0.18
N TYR A 18 -5.31 -2.80 -0.31
CA TYR A 18 -5.09 -1.48 -0.86
C TYR A 18 -4.45 -0.59 0.19
N LEU A 19 -3.56 0.26 -0.26
CA LEU A 19 -3.06 1.39 0.51
C LEU A 19 -4.04 2.54 0.32
N ARG A 20 -4.46 3.15 1.43
CA ARG A 20 -5.12 4.46 1.42
C ARG A 20 -4.08 5.50 1.83
N VAL A 21 -3.74 6.40 0.93
CA VAL A 21 -2.76 7.47 1.12
C VAL A 21 -3.51 8.78 1.24
N ASN A 22 -3.42 9.42 2.41
CA ASN A 22 -4.01 10.74 2.65
C ASN A 22 -2.91 11.79 2.51
N TYR A 23 -3.20 12.83 1.74
CA TYR A 23 -2.30 13.95 1.48
C TYR A 23 -2.66 15.17 2.34
N ASP A 24 -1.73 16.10 2.50
CA ASP A 24 -1.91 17.32 3.30
C ASP A 24 -3.02 18.25 2.77
N ASN A 25 -3.27 18.26 1.46
CA ASN A 25 -4.36 18.97 0.80
C ASN A 25 -5.74 18.28 0.94
N ASN A 26 -5.86 17.31 1.85
CA ASN A 26 -7.05 16.49 2.09
C ASN A 26 -7.46 15.56 0.93
N GLN A 27 -6.66 15.46 -0.13
CA GLN A 27 -6.90 14.44 -1.15
C GLN A 27 -6.55 13.04 -0.64
N VAL A 28 -7.25 12.06 -1.19
CA VAL A 28 -7.02 10.64 -0.91
C VAL A 28 -6.73 9.93 -2.22
N ARG A 29 -5.67 9.14 -2.22
CA ARG A 29 -5.35 8.23 -3.32
C ARG A 29 -5.21 6.82 -2.80
N PHE A 30 -5.34 5.88 -3.72
CA PHE A 30 -5.22 4.47 -3.43
C PHE A 30 -4.08 3.87 -4.24
N ALA A 31 -3.47 2.82 -3.72
CA ALA A 31 -2.49 2.04 -4.44
C ALA A 31 -2.64 0.57 -4.06
N LYS A 32 -2.21 -0.35 -4.93
CA LYS A 32 -2.10 -1.76 -4.57
C LYS A 32 -0.83 -1.92 -3.74
N SER A 33 -0.93 -2.46 -2.54
CA SER A 33 0.28 -2.83 -1.79
C SER A 33 0.99 -4.00 -2.47
N LYS A 34 2.27 -4.21 -2.15
CA LYS A 34 2.98 -5.43 -2.55
C LYS A 34 2.30 -6.72 -2.04
N MET A 35 1.52 -6.62 -0.96
CA MET A 35 0.76 -7.75 -0.40
C MET A 35 -0.40 -8.18 -1.30
N TYR A 36 -1.05 -7.23 -1.98
CA TYR A 36 -2.08 -7.52 -2.99
C TYR A 36 -1.53 -8.47 -4.07
N TYR A 37 -0.30 -8.22 -4.52
CA TYR A 37 0.35 -9.06 -5.52
C TYR A 37 0.77 -10.41 -4.96
N MET A 38 1.25 -10.50 -3.71
CA MET A 38 1.53 -11.79 -3.08
C MET A 38 0.29 -12.67 -3.01
N GLU A 39 -0.80 -12.19 -2.42
CA GLU A 39 -2.05 -12.95 -2.30
C GLU A 39 -2.56 -13.45 -3.66
N THR A 40 -2.66 -12.56 -4.64
CA THR A 40 -3.12 -12.94 -5.99
C THR A 40 -2.24 -14.00 -6.64
N HIS A 41 -0.92 -13.98 -6.41
CA HIS A 41 -0.01 -15.01 -6.94
C HIS A 41 -0.10 -16.33 -6.17
N VAL A 42 -0.41 -16.28 -4.87
CA VAL A 42 -0.50 -17.50 -4.06
C VAL A 42 -1.81 -18.25 -4.34
N PHE A 43 -2.95 -17.56 -4.49
CA PHE A 43 -4.21 -18.21 -4.90
C PHE A 43 -4.19 -18.74 -6.33
N GLN A 44 -3.29 -18.24 -7.20
CA GLN A 44 -3.09 -18.76 -8.55
C GLN A 44 -2.23 -20.04 -8.61
N ARG A 45 -1.63 -20.47 -7.49
CA ARG A 45 -0.82 -21.70 -7.41
C ARG A 45 -1.56 -22.77 -6.59
N PRO A 46 -2.34 -23.66 -7.22
CA PRO A 46 -3.22 -24.62 -6.55
C PRO A 46 -2.50 -25.76 -5.79
N HIS A 47 -1.19 -25.68 -5.57
CA HIS A 47 -0.37 -26.77 -5.02
C HIS A 47 0.29 -26.46 -3.66
N LEU A 48 0.11 -25.24 -3.13
CA LEU A 48 0.61 -24.88 -1.81
C LEU A 48 -0.58 -24.87 -0.85
N GLY A 49 -0.65 -25.89 0.01
CA GLY A 49 -1.76 -26.14 0.91
C GLY A 49 -2.11 -24.96 1.82
N LEU A 50 -3.38 -24.94 2.26
CA LEU A 50 -4.05 -23.93 3.10
C LEU A 50 -3.26 -23.46 4.35
N THR A 51 -2.28 -24.23 4.82
CA THR A 51 -1.49 -23.94 6.03
C THR A 51 -0.31 -22.99 5.82
N SER A 52 0.02 -22.62 4.58
CA SER A 52 1.12 -21.68 4.25
C SER A 52 0.66 -20.24 3.98
N LEU A 53 -0.65 -19.96 4.09
CA LEU A 53 -1.31 -18.86 3.37
C LEU A 53 -1.77 -17.68 4.21
N THR A 54 -1.57 -17.69 5.53
CA THR A 54 -1.79 -16.49 6.35
C THR A 54 -0.43 -15.97 6.76
N PRO A 55 0.15 -15.04 5.98
CA PRO A 55 1.40 -14.41 6.38
C PRO A 55 1.26 -13.78 7.76
N GLY A 56 2.25 -14.03 8.63
CA GLY A 56 2.20 -13.63 10.05
C GLY A 56 1.89 -12.14 10.29
N TRP A 57 2.15 -11.27 9.32
CA TRP A 57 1.82 -9.84 9.39
C TRP A 57 0.31 -9.54 9.50
N TYR A 58 -0.56 -10.48 9.14
CA TYR A 58 -2.00 -10.37 9.41
C TYR A 58 -2.32 -10.25 10.90
N TRP A 59 -1.49 -10.85 11.76
CA TRP A 59 -1.69 -10.92 13.20
C TRP A 59 -0.97 -9.81 13.96
N ILE A 60 0.11 -9.27 13.38
CA ILE A 60 1.02 -8.31 14.04
C ILE A 60 0.66 -6.86 13.69
N GLY A 61 -0.19 -6.66 12.67
CA GLY A 61 -0.55 -5.33 12.16
C GLY A 61 0.46 -4.83 11.11
N SER A 62 0.14 -3.69 10.50
CA SER A 62 1.01 -3.07 9.50
C SER A 62 2.01 -2.14 10.15
N ASP A 63 3.30 -2.34 9.93
CA ASP A 63 4.34 -1.37 10.25
C ASP A 63 4.38 -0.31 9.16
N ILE A 64 3.93 0.91 9.49
CA ILE A 64 3.86 2.04 8.54
C ILE A 64 4.80 3.14 9.03
N LYS A 65 5.73 3.55 8.17
CA LYS A 65 6.68 4.64 8.45
C LYS A 65 6.66 5.66 7.33
N LEU A 66 6.51 6.93 7.68
CA LEU A 66 6.73 8.03 6.73
C LEU A 66 8.23 8.26 6.60
N LEU A 67 8.68 8.50 5.37
CA LEU A 67 10.08 8.75 5.03
C LEU A 67 10.20 10.16 4.41
N ASP A 68 11.43 10.61 4.21
CA ASP A 68 11.71 11.83 3.46
C ASP A 68 11.35 11.68 1.97
N ASP A 69 11.42 12.79 1.22
CA ASP A 69 11.14 12.84 -0.23
C ASP A 69 9.74 12.32 -0.64
N ASN A 70 8.75 12.53 0.22
CA ASN A 70 7.36 12.08 0.01
C ASN A 70 7.19 10.55 -0.11
N LYS A 71 8.12 9.78 0.45
CA LYS A 71 8.09 8.32 0.46
C LYS A 71 7.52 7.80 1.78
N PHE A 72 7.11 6.54 1.76
CA PHE A 72 6.70 5.84 2.98
C PHE A 72 6.97 4.34 2.83
N SER A 73 7.08 3.63 3.94
CA SER A 73 7.13 2.18 3.95
C SER A 73 5.92 1.56 4.62
N VAL A 74 5.50 0.40 4.12
CA VAL A 74 4.48 -0.48 4.72
C VAL A 74 5.04 -1.89 4.74
N ASN A 75 5.29 -2.44 5.93
CA ASN A 75 5.87 -3.77 6.13
C ASN A 75 7.14 -3.97 5.29
N ASP A 76 8.12 -3.08 5.49
CA ASP A 76 9.42 -3.04 4.78
C ASP A 76 9.37 -2.77 3.27
N ALA A 77 8.18 -2.66 2.66
CA ALA A 77 8.03 -2.24 1.28
C ALA A 77 7.98 -0.71 1.18
N VAL A 78 8.88 -0.10 0.40
CA VAL A 78 8.90 1.35 0.13
C VAL A 78 8.01 1.71 -1.05
N TYR A 79 7.28 2.81 -0.91
CA TYR A 79 6.38 3.39 -1.91
C TYR A 79 6.69 4.88 -2.13
N ASP A 80 6.46 5.35 -3.35
CA ASP A 80 6.60 6.76 -3.72
C ASP A 80 5.23 7.46 -3.69
N GLY A 81 5.07 8.43 -2.80
CA GLY A 81 3.83 9.19 -2.66
C GLY A 81 3.52 10.07 -3.86
N ASN A 82 4.52 10.49 -4.63
CA ASN A 82 4.32 11.29 -5.84
C ASN A 82 3.75 10.42 -6.97
N GLU A 83 4.33 9.24 -7.15
CA GLU A 83 3.84 8.26 -8.13
C GLU A 83 2.38 7.88 -7.86
N ILE A 84 2.06 7.60 -6.59
CA ILE A 84 0.69 7.25 -6.18
C ILE A 84 -0.27 8.42 -6.41
N TYR A 85 0.18 9.67 -6.25
CA TYR A 85 -0.68 10.85 -6.44
C TYR A 85 -1.16 10.99 -7.89
N GLY A 86 -0.28 10.71 -8.84
CA GLY A 86 -0.59 10.68 -10.28
C GLY A 86 -1.37 9.45 -10.73
N SER A 87 -1.46 8.41 -9.89
CA SER A 87 -2.13 7.16 -10.24
C SER A 87 -3.67 7.26 -10.14
N LYS A 88 -4.38 6.51 -11.00
CA LYS A 88 -5.85 6.43 -11.02
C LYS A 88 -6.39 5.13 -10.43
N VAL A 89 -5.68 4.54 -9.47
CA VAL A 89 -6.11 3.28 -8.84
C VAL A 89 -7.36 3.53 -8.01
N LYS A 90 -8.39 2.70 -8.23
CA LYS A 90 -9.61 2.66 -7.41
C LYS A 90 -9.56 1.45 -6.47
N PRO A 91 -9.93 1.61 -5.20
CA PRO A 91 -10.15 0.46 -4.33
C PRO A 91 -11.40 -0.27 -4.86
N TYR A 92 -11.26 -1.57 -5.11
CA TYR A 92 -12.40 -2.45 -5.41
C TYR A 92 -12.92 -3.08 -4.11
#